data_AF-A0A979G5X3-F1
#
_entry.id   AF-A0A979G5X3-F1
#
_cell.length_a   1.000
_cell.length_b   1.000
_cell.length_c   1.000
_cell.angle_alpha   90.00
_cell.angle_beta   90.00
_cell.angle_gamma   90.00
#
_symmetry.space_group_name_H-M   'P 1'
#
loop_
_entity.id
_entity.type
_entity.pdbx_description
1 polymer ?
#
loop_
_entity_poly.entity_id
_entity_poly.type
_entity_poly.pdbx_seq_one_letter_code
_entity_poly.pdbx_strand_id
1 'polypeptide(L)'
;MEEQKYYTPEFEDIRIGMDCELFDVFKKSWILYEGIISVTIITSILQKGKLTKHVRVPYLTKEQIEAEGWVLKQPGTQSYFRIVNDGTFLHLYIKNDMSIVIVREDQTPESYNGAISEWDSTKNDVYQGTCRCVNDLRLISKLLGI
;
A
#
# COMPACT_ATOMS: atom_id res chain seq x y z
N MET A 1 15.27 -9.84 14.51
CA MET A 1 15.01 -10.32 13.14
C MET A 1 15.12 -9.13 12.23
N GLU A 2 15.89 -9.21 11.15
CA GLU A 2 15.83 -8.17 10.11
C GLU A 2 14.39 -8.14 9.58
N GLU A 3 13.74 -6.98 9.65
CA GLU A 3 12.49 -6.76 8.94
C GLU A 3 12.73 -7.03 7.45
N GLN A 4 11.98 -7.96 6.88
CA GLN A 4 11.99 -8.15 5.44
C GLN A 4 11.52 -6.84 4.80
N LYS A 5 12.41 -6.15 4.09
CA LYS A 5 12.13 -4.83 3.48
C LYS A 5 11.40 -4.94 2.13
N TYR A 6 11.41 -6.12 1.53
CA TYR A 6 10.87 -6.38 0.19
C TYR A 6 10.14 -7.71 0.16
N TYR A 7 9.18 -7.83 -0.76
CA TYR A 7 8.60 -9.10 -1.18
C TYR A 7 8.73 -9.30 -2.69
N THR A 8 8.63 -10.55 -3.10
CA THR A 8 8.49 -10.91 -4.51
C THR A 8 6.99 -10.99 -4.83
N PRO A 9 6.47 -10.15 -5.74
CA PRO A 9 5.06 -10.23 -6.12
C PRO A 9 4.77 -11.51 -6.90
N GLU A 10 3.54 -12.01 -6.77
CA GLU A 10 3.04 -13.05 -7.66
C GLU A 10 2.88 -12.49 -9.07
N PHE A 11 2.84 -13.37 -10.07
CA PHE A 11 2.82 -12.95 -11.46
C PHE A 11 1.59 -12.07 -11.79
N GLU A 12 0.44 -12.42 -11.22
CA GLU A 12 -0.85 -11.75 -11.39
C GLU A 12 -0.91 -10.35 -10.74
N ASP A 13 -0.01 -10.08 -9.79
CA ASP A 13 0.07 -8.80 -9.08
C ASP A 13 0.89 -7.76 -9.86
N ILE A 14 1.65 -8.18 -10.88
CA ILE A 14 2.50 -7.29 -11.67
C ILE A 14 1.64 -6.49 -12.65
N ARG A 15 1.67 -5.16 -12.53
CA ARG A 15 0.88 -4.25 -13.36
C ARG A 15 1.77 -3.19 -14.02
N ILE A 16 1.29 -2.65 -15.14
CA ILE A 16 1.90 -1.48 -15.75
C ILE A 16 1.81 -0.31 -14.77
N GLY A 17 2.93 0.34 -14.50
CA GLY A 17 3.01 1.49 -13.60
C GLY A 17 3.33 1.17 -12.15
N MET A 18 3.67 -0.08 -11.85
CA MET A 18 4.09 -0.49 -10.51
C MET A 18 5.53 -0.03 -10.21
N ASP A 19 5.73 0.65 -9.09
CA ASP A 19 7.06 0.95 -8.55
C ASP A 19 7.70 -0.35 -8.03
N CYS A 20 8.87 -0.71 -8.58
CA CYS A 20 9.56 -1.95 -8.21
C CYS A 20 11.08 -1.84 -8.42
N GLU A 21 11.80 -2.83 -7.90
CA GLU A 21 13.20 -3.06 -8.22
C GLU A 21 13.37 -4.31 -9.07
N LEU A 22 14.26 -4.22 -10.06
CA LEU A 22 14.62 -5.33 -10.93
C LEU A 22 16.04 -5.80 -10.63
N PHE A 23 16.27 -7.11 -10.65
CA PHE A 23 17.61 -7.66 -10.51
C PHE A 23 18.36 -7.58 -11.85
N ASP A 24 19.43 -6.79 -11.87
CA ASP A 24 20.37 -6.74 -13.00
C ASP A 24 21.36 -7.89 -12.89
N VAL A 25 21.24 -8.85 -13.80
CA VAL A 25 22.09 -10.06 -13.84
C VAL A 25 23.54 -9.73 -14.18
N PHE A 26 23.79 -8.68 -14.97
CA PHE A 26 25.14 -8.28 -15.36
C PHE A 26 25.86 -7.59 -14.20
N LYS A 27 25.17 -6.68 -13.53
CA LYS A 27 25.70 -5.96 -12.36
C LYS A 27 25.60 -6.76 -11.05
N LYS A 28 24.83 -7.85 -11.05
CA LYS A 28 24.49 -8.66 -9.87
C LYS A 28 23.92 -7.81 -8.73
N SER A 29 23.08 -6.84 -9.07
CA SER A 29 22.55 -5.84 -8.14
C SER A 29 21.08 -5.56 -8.41
N TRP A 30 20.34 -5.18 -7.37
CA TRP A 30 18.99 -4.63 -7.52
C TRP A 30 19.07 -3.18 -7.94
N ILE A 31 18.27 -2.80 -8.92
CA ILE A 31 18.21 -1.44 -9.43
C ILE A 31 16.77 -0.99 -9.30
N LEU A 32 16.57 0.18 -8.67
CA LEU A 32 15.28 0.85 -8.71
C LEU A 32 14.95 1.11 -10.17
N TYR A 33 13.85 0.54 -10.62
CA TYR A 33 13.38 0.82 -11.95
C TYR A 33 12.64 2.16 -11.90
N GLU A 34 13.34 3.25 -12.19
CA GLU A 34 12.79 4.63 -12.21
C GLU A 34 11.78 4.87 -13.35
N GLY A 35 11.33 3.79 -14.02
CA GLY A 35 10.30 3.81 -15.03
C GLY A 35 9.07 3.02 -14.58
N ILE A 36 7.91 3.38 -15.10
CA ILE A 36 6.72 2.52 -15.10
C ILE A 36 7.12 1.20 -15.78
N ILE A 37 6.89 0.04 -15.14
CA ILE A 37 7.04 -1.26 -15.81
C ILE A 37 6.28 -1.21 -17.13
N SER A 38 7.00 -1.22 -18.24
CA SER A 38 6.42 -1.10 -19.57
C SER A 38 5.85 -2.44 -20.04
N VAL A 39 4.97 -2.39 -21.04
CA VAL A 39 4.44 -3.58 -21.71
C VAL A 39 5.57 -4.51 -22.16
N THR A 40 6.65 -3.97 -22.73
CA THR A 40 7.79 -4.76 -23.22
C THR A 40 8.47 -5.56 -22.10
N ILE A 41 8.60 -4.98 -20.92
CA ILE A 41 9.15 -5.67 -19.74
C ILE A 41 8.19 -6.75 -19.28
N ILE A 42 6.89 -6.45 -19.16
CA ILE A 42 5.87 -7.45 -18.80
C ILE A 42 5.84 -8.61 -19.80
N THR A 43 5.88 -8.33 -21.11
CA THR A 43 5.93 -9.36 -22.15
C THR A 43 7.20 -10.20 -22.03
N SER A 44 8.33 -9.60 -21.72
CA SER A 44 9.59 -10.32 -21.47
C SER A 44 9.52 -11.18 -20.19
N ILE A 45 8.83 -10.70 -19.14
CA ILE A 45 8.55 -11.45 -17.91
C ILE A 45 7.65 -12.66 -18.23
N LEU A 46 6.56 -12.42 -18.94
CA LEU A 46 5.57 -13.42 -19.40
C LEU A 46 6.19 -14.53 -20.23
N GLN A 47 6.98 -14.18 -21.26
CA GLN A 47 7.54 -15.15 -22.19
C GLN A 47 8.62 -16.04 -21.58
N LYS A 48 9.29 -15.59 -20.51
CA LYS A 48 10.41 -16.33 -19.90
C LYS A 48 10.02 -17.18 -18.70
N GLY A 49 8.80 -17.04 -18.15
CA GLY A 49 8.24 -17.88 -17.07
C GLY A 49 9.07 -18.00 -15.80
N LYS A 50 10.12 -17.18 -15.62
CA LYS A 50 11.16 -17.36 -14.58
C LYS A 50 11.56 -16.07 -13.86
N LEU A 51 10.90 -14.94 -14.16
CA LEU A 51 11.39 -13.62 -13.76
C LEU A 51 10.77 -13.03 -12.49
N THR A 52 9.77 -13.66 -11.86
CA THR A 52 9.28 -13.17 -10.55
C THR A 52 10.42 -13.09 -9.53
N LYS A 53 11.39 -14.02 -9.57
CA LYS A 53 12.62 -13.99 -8.75
C LYS A 53 13.56 -12.79 -9.01
N HIS A 54 13.28 -11.98 -10.03
CA HIS A 54 14.05 -10.81 -10.40
C HIS A 54 13.23 -9.52 -10.29
N VAL A 55 12.03 -9.61 -9.73
CA VAL A 55 11.21 -8.46 -9.34
C VAL A 55 11.06 -8.50 -7.83
N ARG A 56 11.28 -7.36 -7.18
CA ARG A 56 10.89 -7.18 -5.79
C ARG A 56 10.24 -5.83 -5.61
N VAL A 57 9.29 -5.78 -4.68
CA VAL A 57 8.56 -4.56 -4.35
C VAL A 57 8.83 -4.25 -2.89
N PRO A 58 9.18 -3.00 -2.55
CA PRO A 58 9.35 -2.61 -1.16
C PRO A 58 8.01 -2.73 -0.43
N TYR A 59 8.05 -3.21 0.81
CA TYR A 59 6.86 -3.15 1.65
C TYR A 59 6.49 -1.69 1.93
N LEU A 60 5.20 -1.46 2.14
CA LEU A 60 4.65 -0.15 2.44
C LEU A 60 5.29 0.42 3.72
N THR A 61 5.88 1.62 3.62
CA THR A 61 6.45 2.31 4.79
C THR A 61 5.55 3.45 5.26
N LYS A 62 5.78 3.90 6.49
CA LYS A 62 5.13 5.09 7.05
C LYS A 62 5.32 6.31 6.15
N GLU A 63 6.55 6.55 5.70
CA GLU A 63 6.90 7.71 4.87
C GLU A 63 6.17 7.68 3.53
N GLN A 64 5.96 6.48 2.95
CA GLN A 64 5.16 6.32 1.74
C GLN A 64 3.68 6.62 1.99
N ILE A 65 3.12 6.13 3.10
CA ILE A 65 1.72 6.42 3.47
C ILE A 65 1.52 7.94 3.62
N GLU A 66 2.43 8.60 4.32
CA GLU A 66 2.40 10.05 4.54
C GLU A 66 2.57 10.84 3.25
N ALA A 67 3.43 10.39 2.32
CA ALA A 67 3.60 11.00 1.01
C ALA A 67 2.34 10.93 0.14
N GLU A 68 1.47 9.93 0.35
CA GLU A 68 0.15 9.81 -0.29
C GLU A 68 -0.93 10.66 0.41
N GLY A 69 -0.56 11.52 1.36
CA GLY A 69 -1.45 12.49 2.01
C GLY A 69 -2.21 11.95 3.21
N TRP A 70 -1.84 10.78 3.73
CA TRP A 70 -2.35 10.27 5.00
C TRP A 70 -1.56 10.87 6.18
N VAL A 71 -2.23 11.09 7.31
CA VAL A 71 -1.63 11.70 8.50
C VAL A 71 -1.67 10.69 9.64
N LEU A 72 -0.54 10.46 10.30
CA LEU A 72 -0.46 9.57 11.46
C LEU A 72 -1.38 10.06 12.58
N LYS A 73 -2.29 9.21 13.05
CA LYS A 73 -3.26 9.58 14.10
C LYS A 73 -2.58 9.75 15.45
N GLN A 74 -1.73 8.77 15.83
CA GLN A 74 -1.01 8.79 17.10
C GLN A 74 0.38 8.17 16.96
N PRO A 75 1.42 8.77 17.58
CA PRO A 75 2.76 8.17 17.62
C PRO A 75 2.74 6.75 18.20
N GLY A 76 3.46 5.83 17.57
CA GLY A 76 3.54 4.42 18.02
C GLY A 76 2.37 3.53 17.57
N THR A 77 1.39 4.08 16.84
CA THR A 77 0.30 3.31 16.22
C THR A 77 0.54 3.13 14.72
N GLN A 78 -0.16 2.16 14.10
CA GLN A 78 -0.23 2.02 12.64
C GLN A 78 -1.60 2.47 12.12
N SER A 79 -2.04 3.63 12.61
CA SER A 79 -3.35 4.21 12.33
C SER A 79 -3.16 5.61 11.75
N TYR A 80 -3.81 5.85 10.62
CA TYR A 80 -3.67 7.07 9.83
C TYR A 80 -5.04 7.60 9.45
N PHE A 81 -5.17 8.90 9.25
CA PHE A 81 -6.39 9.50 8.74
C PHE A 81 -6.12 10.37 7.51
N ARG A 82 -7.16 10.56 6.70
CA ARG A 82 -7.12 11.47 5.55
C ARG A 82 -8.48 12.15 5.41
N ILE A 83 -8.44 13.43 5.08
CA ILE A 83 -9.63 14.21 4.75
C ILE A 83 -9.75 14.23 3.22
N VAL A 84 -10.91 13.87 2.70
CA VAL A 84 -11.18 13.89 1.26
C VAL A 84 -12.07 15.09 0.89
N ASN A 85 -12.23 15.36 -0.41
CA ASN A 85 -12.72 16.65 -0.92
C ASN A 85 -14.11 17.09 -0.42
N ASP A 86 -14.96 16.19 0.01
CA ASP A 86 -16.29 16.49 0.56
C ASP A 86 -16.28 16.72 2.08
N GLY A 87 -15.10 16.75 2.70
CA GLY A 87 -14.92 16.86 4.14
C GLY A 87 -15.07 15.53 4.88
N THR A 88 -15.27 14.41 4.16
CA THR A 88 -15.33 13.07 4.75
C THR A 88 -13.99 12.69 5.36
N PHE A 89 -14.04 12.11 6.55
CA PHE A 89 -12.87 11.54 7.22
C PHE A 89 -12.74 10.07 6.90
N LEU A 90 -11.54 9.68 6.47
CA LEU A 90 -11.18 8.29 6.27
C LEU A 90 -10.11 7.90 7.26
N HIS A 91 -10.25 6.70 7.80
CA HIS A 91 -9.32 6.14 8.75
C HIS A 91 -8.76 4.83 8.20
N LEU A 92 -7.45 4.81 8.02
CA LEU A 92 -6.66 3.66 7.61
C LEU A 92 -6.03 3.00 8.84
N TYR A 93 -6.38 1.75 9.07
CA TYR A 93 -5.75 0.88 10.05
C TYR A 93 -4.88 -0.15 9.35
N ILE A 94 -3.64 -0.30 9.79
CA ILE A 94 -2.74 -1.35 9.30
C ILE A 94 -2.58 -2.38 10.41
N LYS A 95 -2.84 -3.64 10.06
CA LYS A 95 -2.68 -4.79 10.96
C LYS A 95 -1.29 -5.39 10.79
N ASN A 96 -0.88 -6.21 11.76
CA ASN A 96 0.44 -6.84 11.79
C ASN A 96 0.72 -7.78 10.59
N ASP A 97 -0.32 -8.24 9.89
CA ASP A 97 -0.22 -9.10 8.70
C ASP A 97 -0.22 -8.32 7.38
N MET A 98 -0.03 -6.99 7.43
CA MET A 98 -0.11 -6.07 6.28
C MET A 98 -1.51 -6.03 5.63
N SER A 99 -2.54 -6.55 6.30
CA SER A 99 -3.90 -6.23 5.94
C SER A 99 -4.24 -4.82 6.43
N ILE A 100 -5.07 -4.12 5.66
CA ILE A 100 -5.56 -2.81 6.00
C ILE A 100 -7.09 -2.81 6.06
N VAL A 101 -7.60 -1.90 6.87
CA VAL A 101 -9.02 -1.53 6.89
C VAL A 101 -9.10 -0.03 6.68
N ILE A 102 -9.88 0.40 5.69
CA ILE A 102 -10.22 1.80 5.49
C ILE A 102 -11.69 1.98 5.82
N VAL A 103 -11.98 2.83 6.79
CA VAL A 103 -13.35 3.15 7.20
C VAL A 103 -13.66 4.61 6.96
N ARG A 104 -14.94 4.87 6.74
CA ARG A 104 -15.49 6.22 6.74
C ARG A 104 -15.90 6.58 8.17
N GLU A 105 -15.39 7.70 8.67
CA GLU A 105 -15.82 8.26 9.95
C GLU A 105 -16.65 9.53 9.71
N ASP A 106 -17.81 9.60 10.37
CA ASP A 106 -18.67 10.79 10.36
C ASP A 106 -18.19 11.87 11.35
N GLN A 107 -17.14 11.57 12.13
CA GLN A 107 -16.61 12.43 13.20
C GLN A 107 -15.26 13.04 12.83
N THR A 108 -15.03 14.29 13.27
CA THR A 108 -13.75 14.98 13.10
C THR A 108 -12.72 14.46 14.12
N PRO A 109 -11.41 14.48 13.83
CA PRO A 109 -10.35 14.04 14.73
C PRO A 109 -10.39 14.70 16.12
N GLU A 110 -10.90 15.92 16.20
CA GLU A 110 -11.01 16.74 17.41
C GLU A 110 -12.10 16.24 18.38
N SER A 111 -13.08 15.48 17.88
CA SER A 111 -14.17 14.92 18.68
C SER A 111 -13.85 13.52 19.24
N TYR A 112 -12.70 12.95 18.86
CA TYR A 112 -12.30 11.59 19.19
C TYR A 112 -11.53 11.51 20.52
N ASN A 113 -12.21 11.14 21.61
CA ASN A 113 -11.65 11.02 22.97
C ASN A 113 -10.81 9.74 23.23
N GLY A 114 -10.24 9.11 22.20
CA GLY A 114 -9.33 7.96 22.38
C GLY A 114 -9.99 6.66 22.85
N ALA A 115 -11.32 6.62 23.06
CA ALA A 115 -12.05 5.40 23.34
C ALA A 115 -12.23 4.62 22.04
N ILE A 116 -11.57 3.47 21.92
CA ILE A 116 -11.95 2.44 20.95
C ILE A 116 -13.29 1.89 21.46
N SER A 117 -14.41 2.51 21.05
CA SER A 117 -15.71 1.88 21.23
C SER A 117 -15.68 0.55 20.47
N GLU A 118 -16.19 -0.52 21.08
CA GLU A 118 -16.32 -1.83 20.45
C GLU A 118 -16.84 -1.66 19.01
N TRP A 119 -15.96 -1.99 18.07
CA TRP A 119 -16.08 -1.61 16.67
C TRP A 119 -17.09 -2.53 15.99
N ASP A 120 -18.25 -1.98 15.59
CA ASP A 120 -19.19 -2.68 14.71
C ASP A 120 -18.69 -2.55 13.26
N SER A 121 -17.69 -3.37 12.91
CA SER A 121 -16.90 -3.37 11.67
C SER A 121 -17.70 -3.69 10.39
N THR A 122 -19.02 -3.60 10.40
CA THR A 122 -19.87 -4.02 9.28
C THR A 122 -20.60 -2.88 8.59
N LYS A 123 -20.67 -1.69 9.21
CA LYS A 123 -21.51 -0.60 8.69
C LYS A 123 -20.75 0.54 8.00
N ASN A 124 -19.45 0.69 8.27
CA ASN A 124 -18.66 1.85 7.80
C ASN A 124 -17.36 1.48 7.06
N ASP A 125 -17.11 0.19 6.84
CA ASP A 125 -15.93 -0.29 6.14
C ASP A 125 -16.06 -0.02 4.64
N VAL A 126 -15.16 0.81 4.10
CA VAL A 126 -15.12 1.12 2.66
C VAL A 126 -14.15 0.18 1.94
N TYR A 127 -13.14 -0.33 2.65
CA TYR A 127 -12.24 -1.36 2.15
C TYR A 127 -11.67 -2.20 3.29
N GLN A 128 -11.63 -3.52 3.08
CA GLN A 128 -10.87 -4.46 3.91
C GLN A 128 -10.13 -5.43 2.99
N GLY A 129 -8.81 -5.50 3.12
CA GLY A 129 -7.99 -6.36 2.28
C GLY A 129 -6.51 -6.20 2.54
N THR A 130 -5.67 -6.80 1.70
CA THR A 130 -4.22 -6.67 1.80
C THR A 130 -3.77 -5.34 1.17
N CYS A 131 -2.72 -4.75 1.72
CA CYS A 131 -2.01 -3.62 1.13
C CYS A 131 -0.53 -3.74 1.50
N ARG A 132 0.24 -4.39 0.63
CA ARG A 132 1.63 -4.75 0.92
C ARG A 132 2.60 -3.65 0.52
N CYS A 133 2.26 -2.83 -0.47
CA CYS A 133 3.12 -1.77 -1.00
C CYS A 133 2.36 -0.48 -1.34
N VAL A 134 3.10 0.58 -1.66
CA VAL A 134 2.51 1.86 -2.08
C VAL A 134 1.64 1.75 -3.34
N ASN A 135 1.96 0.82 -4.25
CA ASN A 135 1.16 0.60 -5.45
C ASN A 135 -0.25 0.09 -5.11
N ASP A 136 -0.36 -0.80 -4.12
CA ASP A 136 -1.65 -1.30 -3.62
C ASP A 136 -2.45 -0.13 -3.00
N LEU A 137 -1.80 0.68 -2.17
CA LEU A 137 -2.43 1.84 -1.52
C LEU A 137 -2.98 2.84 -2.55
N ARG A 138 -2.21 3.14 -3.60
CA ARG A 138 -2.63 4.03 -4.70
C ARG A 138 -3.80 3.44 -5.48
N LEU A 139 -3.76 2.13 -5.78
CA LEU A 139 -4.85 1.45 -6.47
C LEU A 139 -6.14 1.50 -5.64
N ILE A 140 -6.05 1.18 -4.35
CA ILE A 140 -7.19 1.24 -3.43
C ILE A 140 -7.72 2.66 -3.34
N SER A 141 -6.84 3.66 -3.17
CA SER A 141 -7.22 5.07 -3.13
C SER A 141 -7.98 5.49 -4.40
N LYS A 142 -7.49 5.10 -5.57
CA LYS A 142 -8.17 5.35 -6.85
C LYS A 142 -9.54 4.67 -6.95
N LEU A 143 -9.67 3.42 -6.48
CA LEU A 143 -10.95 2.71 -6.48
C LEU A 143 -11.98 3.34 -5.54
N LEU A 144 -11.50 3.91 -4.42
CA LEU A 144 -12.33 4.62 -3.45
C LEU A 144 -12.63 6.07 -3.86
N GLY A 145 -11.95 6.59 -4.91
CA GLY A 145 -12.11 7.95 -5.38
C GLY A 145 -11.44 9.00 -4.47
N ILE A 146 -10.34 8.63 -3.81
CA ILE A 146 -9.65 9.43 -2.79
C ILE A 146 -8.22 9.75 -3.20
#